data_AF-A0A192ADE8-F1
#
_entry.id   AF-A0A192ADE8-F1
#
_cell.length_a   1.000
_cell.length_b   1.000
_cell.length_c   1.000
_cell.angle_alpha   90.00
_cell.angle_beta   90.00
_cell.angle_gamma   90.00
#
_symmetry.space_group_name_H-M   'P 1'
#
loop_
_entity.id
_entity.type
_entity.pdbx_description
1 polymer ?
#
loop_
_entity_poly.entity_id
_entity_poly.type
_entity_poly.pdbx_seq_one_letter_code
_entity_poly.pdbx_strand_id
1 'polypeptide(L)'
;MAHQAHSYHLVDPSPWPIFGAAAALLTASGLVMWFHHSSLQLLSLGLLSTALVMFQWWRDIVRESTFQGHHTPTVQKGLRYGMILFITSEAFFFLGF
;
A
#
# COMPACT_ATOMS: atom_id res chain seq x y z
N MET A 1 -27.61 12.90 4.51
CA MET A 1 -26.16 12.74 4.72
C MET A 1 -25.87 13.05 6.17
N ALA A 2 -25.25 12.13 6.91
CA ALA A 2 -24.78 12.45 8.26
C ALA A 2 -23.71 13.54 8.12
N HIS A 3 -23.96 14.71 8.70
CA HIS A 3 -23.00 15.80 8.65
C HIS A 3 -21.85 15.47 9.59
N GLN A 4 -20.66 15.25 9.02
CA GLN A 4 -19.43 15.05 9.80
C GLN A 4 -18.93 16.41 10.29
N ALA A 5 -18.74 16.55 11.60
CA ALA A 5 -18.23 17.77 12.23
C ALA A 5 -16.70 17.78 12.39
N HIS A 6 -15.99 16.86 11.74
CA HIS A 6 -14.53 16.73 11.80
C HIS A 6 -13.89 16.79 10.41
N SER A 7 -12.61 17.17 10.35
CA SER A 7 -11.85 17.32 9.10
C SER A 7 -11.13 16.05 8.63
N TYR A 8 -11.34 14.92 9.30
CA TYR A 8 -10.76 13.62 8.91
C TYR A 8 -11.51 12.96 7.75
N HIS A 9 -10.77 12.18 6.95
CA HIS A 9 -11.29 11.36 5.87
C HIS A 9 -11.69 9.97 6.41
N LEU A 10 -12.95 9.59 6.21
CA LEU A 10 -13.44 8.24 6.45
C LEU A 10 -13.41 7.50 5.11
N VAL A 11 -12.44 6.60 4.94
CA VAL A 11 -12.22 5.86 3.70
C VAL A 11 -13.29 4.77 3.56
N ASP A 12 -13.80 4.59 2.34
CA ASP A 12 -14.75 3.53 2.02
C ASP A 12 -14.09 2.14 2.12
N PRO A 13 -14.87 1.06 2.35
CA PRO A 13 -14.34 -0.30 2.35
C PRO A 13 -13.60 -0.61 1.04
N SER A 14 -12.31 -0.94 1.16
CA SER A 14 -11.43 -1.21 0.03
C SER A 14 -11.00 -2.67 -0.01
N PRO A 15 -10.97 -3.32 -1.19
CA PRO A 15 -10.46 -4.68 -1.33
C PRO A 15 -8.93 -4.76 -1.42
N TRP A 16 -8.23 -3.63 -1.61
CA TRP A 16 -6.78 -3.63 -1.83
C TRP A 16 -5.95 -4.21 -0.68
N PRO A 17 -6.31 -4.02 0.61
CA PRO A 17 -5.57 -4.63 1.71
C PRO A 17 -5.53 -6.16 1.66
N ILE A 18 -6.66 -6.82 1.39
CA ILE A 18 -6.72 -8.29 1.34
C ILE A 18 -5.98 -8.84 0.12
N PHE A 19 -6.11 -8.18 -1.03
CA PHE A 19 -5.34 -8.55 -2.23
C PHE A 19 -3.84 -8.31 -2.06
N GLY A 20 -3.45 -7.24 -1.36
CA GLY A 20 -2.04 -6.96 -1.02
C GLY A 20 -1.45 -8.04 -0.11
N ALA A 21 -2.20 -8.48 0.91
CA ALA A 21 -1.77 -9.57 1.78
C ALA A 21 -1.59 -10.90 1.01
N ALA A 22 -2.51 -11.23 0.11
CA ALA A 22 -2.39 -12.39 -0.77
C ALA A 22 -1.18 -12.28 -1.72
N ALA A 23 -0.96 -11.11 -2.32
CA ALA A 23 0.18 -10.86 -3.21
C ALA A 23 1.53 -10.97 -2.48
N ALA A 24 1.61 -10.51 -1.24
CA ALA A 24 2.79 -10.67 -0.38
C ALA A 24 3.06 -12.15 -0.09
N LEU A 25 2.02 -12.94 0.23
CA LEU A 25 2.14 -14.39 0.44
C LEU A 25 2.65 -15.10 -0.83
N LEU A 26 2.08 -14.77 -1.99
CA LEU A 26 2.52 -15.32 -3.28
C LEU A 26 3.98 -14.96 -3.60
N THR A 27 4.40 -13.73 -3.29
CA THR A 27 5.78 -13.29 -3.52
C THR A 27 6.76 -14.04 -2.61
N ALA A 28 6.47 -14.14 -1.31
CA ALA A 28 7.31 -14.83 -0.35
C ALA A 28 7.42 -16.34 -0.66
N SER A 29 6.29 -17.01 -0.89
CA SER A 29 6.29 -18.42 -1.30
C SER A 29 6.91 -18.64 -2.69
N GLY A 30 6.74 -17.68 -3.60
CA GLY A 30 7.39 -17.68 -4.91
C GLY A 30 8.91 -17.61 -4.83
N LEU A 31 9.47 -16.82 -3.92
CA LEU A 31 10.92 -16.81 -3.65
C LEU A 31 11.41 -18.18 -3.15
N VAL A 32 10.68 -18.81 -2.24
CA VAL A 32 10.99 -20.17 -1.76
C VAL A 32 10.96 -21.18 -2.93
N MET A 33 9.95 -21.11 -3.80
CA MET A 33 9.87 -21.98 -4.98
C MET A 33 11.02 -21.73 -5.95
N TRP A 34 11.44 -20.48 -6.13
CA TRP A 34 12.57 -20.17 -6.99
C TRP A 34 13.88 -20.73 -6.43
N PHE A 35 14.17 -20.51 -5.15
CA PHE A 35 15.42 -20.96 -4.54
C PHE A 35 15.55 -22.47 -4.38
N HIS A 36 14.45 -23.17 -4.09
CA HIS A 36 14.50 -24.62 -3.83
C HIS A 36 14.10 -25.48 -5.03
N HIS A 37 13.30 -24.95 -5.96
CA HIS A 37 12.74 -25.73 -7.08
C HIS A 37 13.03 -25.09 -8.44
N SER A 38 13.81 -24.00 -8.49
CA SER A 38 14.16 -23.28 -9.73
C SER A 38 12.95 -22.83 -10.57
N SER A 39 11.76 -22.72 -9.97
CA SER A 39 10.54 -22.31 -10.67
C SER A 39 10.21 -20.84 -10.37
N LEU A 40 10.09 -20.05 -11.43
CA LEU A 40 9.78 -18.60 -11.37
C LEU A 40 8.29 -18.29 -11.49
N GLN A 41 7.45 -19.27 -11.79
CA GLN A 41 6.03 -19.03 -12.12
C GLN A 41 5.29 -18.34 -10.98
N LEU A 42 5.39 -18.88 -9.76
CA LEU A 42 4.69 -18.33 -8.60
C LEU A 42 5.23 -16.94 -8.20
N LEU A 43 6.55 -16.75 -8.29
CA LEU A 43 7.18 -15.44 -8.03
C LEU A 43 6.69 -14.38 -9.03
N SER A 44 6.65 -14.71 -10.32
CA SER A 44 6.18 -13.78 -11.36
C SER A 44 4.72 -13.37 -11.15
N LEU A 45 3.86 -14.32 -10.76
CA LEU A 45 2.46 -14.05 -10.42
C LEU A 45 2.35 -13.16 -9.18
N GLY A 46 3.14 -13.42 -8.13
CA GLY A 46 3.19 -12.60 -6.92
C GLY A 46 3.59 -11.16 -7.22
N LEU A 47 4.67 -10.96 -7.97
CA LEU A 47 5.15 -9.63 -8.35
C LEU A 47 4.15 -8.86 -9.23
N LEU A 48 3.54 -9.52 -10.22
CA LEU A 48 2.48 -8.93 -11.04
C LEU A 48 1.27 -8.50 -10.19
N SER A 49 0.85 -9.36 -9.26
CA SER A 49 -0.25 -9.06 -8.34
C SER A 49 0.07 -7.88 -7.43
N THR A 50 1.27 -7.83 -6.87
CA THR A 50 1.74 -6.71 -6.04
C THR A 50 1.73 -5.40 -6.83
N ALA A 51 2.25 -5.40 -8.06
CA ALA A 51 2.24 -4.22 -8.94
C ALA A 51 0.81 -3.74 -9.24
N LEU A 52 -0.10 -4.66 -9.53
CA LEU A 52 -1.50 -4.37 -9.81
C LEU A 52 -2.24 -3.79 -8.59
N VAL A 53 -1.99 -4.32 -7.39
CA VAL A 53 -2.54 -3.78 -6.14
C VAL A 53 -2.02 -2.37 -5.87
N MET A 54 -0.70 -2.16 -5.97
CA MET A 54 -0.09 -0.83 -5.78
C MET A 54 -0.69 0.20 -6.75
N PHE A 55 -0.79 -0.15 -8.03
CA PHE A 55 -1.35 0.75 -9.05
C PHE A 55 -2.80 1.14 -8.75
N GLN A 56 -3.66 0.17 -8.45
CA GLN A 56 -5.08 0.46 -8.20
C GLN A 56 -5.30 1.18 -6.88
N TRP A 57 -4.54 0.84 -5.84
CA TRP A 57 -4.66 1.50 -4.55
C TRP A 57 -4.22 2.96 -4.64
N TRP A 58 -3.06 3.24 -5.26
CA TRP A 58 -2.63 4.63 -5.44
C TRP A 58 -3.54 5.42 -6.38
N ARG A 59 -4.11 4.79 -7.42
CA ARG A 59 -5.16 5.41 -8.23
C ARG A 59 -6.33 5.88 -7.37
N ASP A 60 -6.77 5.08 -6.41
CA ASP A 60 -7.90 5.45 -5.55
C ASP A 60 -7.54 6.57 -4.58
N ILE A 61 -6.31 6.60 -4.02
CA ILE A 61 -5.81 7.75 -3.23
C ILE A 61 -5.79 9.04 -4.07
N VAL A 62 -5.40 8.97 -5.35
CA VAL A 62 -5.45 10.13 -6.26
C VAL A 62 -6.90 10.58 -6.49
N ARG A 63 -7.86 9.65 -6.55
CA ARG A 63 -9.28 9.98 -6.71
C ARG A 63 -9.87 10.63 -5.47
N GLU A 64 -9.61 10.06 -4.31
CA GLU A 64 -10.02 10.56 -3.00
C GLU A 64 -9.50 11.98 -2.75
N SER A 65 -8.26 12.25 -3.16
CA SER A 65 -7.65 13.56 -3.04
C SER A 65 -8.13 14.56 -4.08
N THR A 66 -7.88 14.28 -5.36
CA THR A 66 -7.96 15.27 -6.45
C THR A 66 -9.39 15.47 -6.94
N PHE A 67 -10.18 14.40 -7.01
CA PHE A 67 -11.52 14.44 -7.60
C PHE A 67 -12.64 14.53 -6.54
N GLN A 68 -12.40 14.00 -5.33
CA GLN A 68 -13.38 14.03 -4.24
C GLN A 68 -13.06 15.05 -3.14
N GLY A 69 -11.83 15.58 -3.10
CA GLY A 69 -11.45 16.66 -2.19
C GLY A 69 -11.31 16.23 -0.71
N HIS A 70 -11.14 14.94 -0.42
CA HIS A 70 -11.09 14.44 0.97
C HIS A 70 -9.77 14.77 1.70
N HIS A 71 -8.74 15.26 1.00
CA HIS A 71 -7.43 15.59 1.58
C HIS A 71 -7.41 17.02 2.16
N THR A 72 -8.15 17.23 3.25
CA THR A 72 -8.12 18.48 4.05
C THR A 72 -6.71 18.76 4.61
N PRO A 73 -6.41 19.99 5.08
CA PRO A 73 -5.12 20.30 5.69
C PRO A 73 -4.73 19.36 6.85
N THR A 74 -5.71 18.91 7.64
CA THR A 74 -5.50 17.93 8.72
C THR A 74 -5.05 16.58 8.16
N VAL A 75 -5.71 16.07 7.11
CA VAL A 75 -5.36 14.81 6.45
C VAL A 75 -3.98 14.91 5.81
N GLN A 76 -3.68 16.01 5.12
CA GLN A 76 -2.35 16.23 4.53
C GLN A 76 -1.23 16.26 5.57
N LYS A 77 -1.47 16.87 6.74
CA LYS A 77 -0.52 16.85 7.85
C LYS A 77 -0.26 15.41 8.33
N GLY A 78 -1.31 14.59 8.42
CA GLY A 78 -1.19 13.16 8.73
C GLY A 78 -0.35 12.40 7.70
N LEU A 79 -0.58 12.61 6.40
CA LEU A 79 0.20 11.98 5.32
C LEU A 79 1.69 12.36 5.39
N ARG A 80 2.01 13.61 5.73
CA ARG A 80 3.41 14.06 5.93
C ARG A 80 4.07 13.32 7.09
N TYR A 81 3.38 13.16 8.22
CA TYR A 81 3.91 12.35 9.32
C TYR A 81 4.12 10.90 8.92
N GLY A 82 3.17 10.31 8.18
CA GLY A 82 3.32 8.96 7.64
C GLY A 82 4.58 8.79 6.79
N MET A 83 4.85 9.74 5.88
CA MET A 83 6.05 9.70 5.05
C MET A 83 7.34 9.87 5.86
N ILE A 84 7.36 10.77 6.84
CA ILE A 84 8.53 10.96 7.73
C ILE A 84 8.84 9.67 8.49
N LEU A 85 7.82 9.02 9.05
CA LEU A 85 7.99 7.75 9.77
C LEU A 85 8.43 6.62 8.85
N PHE A 86 7.90 6.54 7.62
CA PHE A 86 8.34 5.56 6.62
C PHE A 86 9.83 5.75 6.24
N ILE A 87 10.26 6.97 5.95
CA ILE A 87 11.68 7.26 5.68
C ILE A 87 12.55 6.93 6.89
N THR A 88 12.04 7.19 8.10
CA THR A 88 12.76 6.86 9.34
C THR A 88 12.94 5.34 9.44
N SER A 89 11.92 4.52 9.16
CA SER A 89 12.11 3.06 9.16
C SER A 89 13.10 2.57 8.12
N GLU A 90 13.15 3.19 6.93
CA GLU A 90 14.15 2.88 5.91
C GLU A 90 15.57 3.20 6.40
N ALA A 91 15.78 4.34 7.07
CA ALA A 91 17.07 4.65 7.66
C ALA A 91 17.53 3.57 8.66
N PHE A 92 16.62 3.08 9.52
CA PHE A 92 16.91 1.97 10.44
C PHE A 92 17.17 0.64 9.74
N PHE A 93 16.49 0.37 8.63
CA PHE A 93 16.80 -0.79 7.79
C PHE A 93 18.25 -0.75 7.29
N PHE A 94 18.72 0.41 6.81
CA PHE A 94 20.11 0.58 6.37
C PHE A 94 21.14 0.58 7.50
N LEU A 95 20.78 0.97 8.73
CA LEU A 95 21.68 0.87 9.89
C LEU A 95 22.07 -0.58 10.22
N GLY A 96 21.28 -1.56 9.77
CA GLY A 96 21.53 -2.98 10.02
C GLY A 96 22.53 -3.65 9.08
N PHE A 97 22.94 -2.99 7.99
CA PHE A 97 23.91 -3.48 6.99
C PHE A 97 25.21 -2.69 7.07
#